data_AF-A0A7S1ZAQ3-F1
#
_entry.id   AF-A0A7S1ZAQ3-F1
#
_cell.length_a   1.000
_cell.length_b   1.000
_cell.length_c   1.000
_cell.angle_alpha   90.00
_cell.angle_beta   90.00
_cell.angle_gamma   90.00
#
_symmetry.space_group_name_H-M   'P 1'
#
loop_
_entity.id
_entity.type
_entity.pdbx_description
1 polymer ?
#
loop_
_entity_poly.entity_id
_entity_poly.type
_entity_poly.pdbx_seq_one_letter_code
_entity_poly.pdbx_strand_id
1 'polypeptide(L)'
;LAFQSQLEARNHRQDKPAPPPFPPHLEIMPHRRFPKVEIFEMAPHEMRFLLSDTDASMANSIRRIMIAEVPTLAIDLVEFHENSSVLNDEYIAHRLGLIPLRYQAVDSLKGGNDIQGAFLPMRECVCYERCPRCSVEFELEVNYDKENAKRPEGERDMPI
;
A
#
# COMPACT_ATOMS: atom_id res chain seq x y z
N LEU A 1 -50.74 -10.31 -71.71
CA LEU A 1 -51.14 -8.95 -71.30
C LEU A 1 -51.35 -8.95 -69.81
N ALA A 2 -50.52 -8.15 -69.13
CA ALA A 2 -50.64 -7.66 -67.76
C ALA A 2 -50.92 -8.69 -66.65
N PHE A 3 -49.88 -9.06 -65.92
CA PHE A 3 -50.04 -9.37 -64.50
C PHE A 3 -48.95 -8.65 -63.70
N GLN A 4 -49.39 -8.11 -62.57
CA GLN A 4 -48.58 -7.58 -61.45
C GLN A 4 -48.13 -6.12 -61.54
N SER A 5 -49.14 -5.25 -61.49
CA SER A 5 -49.09 -4.03 -60.68
C SER A 5 -49.17 -4.38 -59.19
N GLN A 6 -48.03 -4.46 -58.51
CA GLN A 6 -47.93 -4.17 -57.07
C GLN A 6 -46.60 -3.46 -56.82
N LEU A 7 -46.62 -2.17 -57.12
CA LEU A 7 -45.69 -1.19 -56.58
C LEU A 7 -46.21 -0.77 -55.20
N GLU A 8 -45.24 -0.49 -54.31
CA GLU A 8 -45.36 0.22 -53.03
C GLU A 8 -45.78 -0.59 -51.79
N ALA A 9 -44.80 -1.06 -51.03
CA ALA A 9 -44.53 -0.49 -49.69
C ALA A 9 -43.33 -1.16 -48.99
N ARG A 10 -42.53 -0.31 -48.33
CA ARG A 10 -41.61 -0.62 -47.21
C ARG A 10 -40.40 -1.52 -47.50
N ASN A 11 -39.24 -0.87 -47.68
CA ASN A 11 -38.35 -0.60 -46.55
C ASN A 11 -37.14 0.21 -47.04
N HIS A 12 -37.07 1.48 -46.65
CA HIS A 12 -35.80 2.20 -46.57
C HIS A 12 -34.93 1.55 -45.49
N ARG A 13 -34.30 0.41 -45.81
CA ARG A 13 -33.00 0.11 -45.22
C ARG A 13 -32.01 0.71 -46.18
N GLN A 14 -31.42 1.83 -45.77
CA GLN A 14 -30.14 2.23 -46.31
C GLN A 14 -29.22 1.04 -46.10
N ASP A 15 -28.90 0.33 -47.19
CA ASP A 15 -27.76 -0.56 -47.25
C ASP A 15 -26.53 0.33 -47.04
N LYS A 16 -26.17 0.58 -45.78
CA LYS A 16 -24.87 1.12 -45.45
C LYS A 16 -23.87 0.09 -45.94
N PRO A 17 -22.91 0.47 -46.81
CA PRO A 17 -21.89 -0.45 -47.25
C PRO A 17 -21.17 -1.01 -46.02
N ALA A 18 -20.89 -2.31 -46.04
CA ALA A 18 -20.16 -2.97 -44.98
C ALA A 18 -18.87 -2.18 -44.68
N PRO A 19 -18.48 -2.02 -43.41
CA PRO A 19 -17.25 -1.33 -43.08
C PRO A 19 -16.09 -2.02 -43.81
N PRO A 20 -15.13 -1.25 -44.34
CA PRO A 20 -14.02 -1.82 -45.09
C PRO A 20 -13.27 -2.83 -44.22
N PRO A 21 -12.73 -3.92 -44.81
CA PRO A 21 -11.96 -4.90 -44.06
C PRO A 21 -10.81 -4.19 -43.35
N PHE A 22 -10.64 -4.49 -42.08
CA PHE A 22 -9.57 -3.91 -41.27
C PHE A 22 -8.23 -4.11 -41.97
N PRO A 23 -7.39 -3.06 -42.04
CA PRO A 23 -6.07 -3.19 -42.63
C PRO A 23 -5.24 -4.23 -41.87
N PRO A 24 -4.45 -5.10 -42.55
CA PRO A 24 -3.57 -6.09 -41.90
C PRO A 24 -2.33 -5.48 -41.22
N HIS A 25 -2.36 -4.19 -40.87
CA HIS A 25 -1.23 -3.43 -40.32
C HIS A 25 -1.54 -2.84 -38.94
N LEU A 26 -2.42 -3.49 -38.19
CA LEU A 26 -2.55 -3.28 -36.74
C LEU A 26 -1.46 -4.03 -35.95
N GLU A 27 -0.26 -4.14 -36.52
CA GLU A 27 0.93 -4.67 -35.87
C GLU A 27 1.99 -3.58 -35.74
N ILE A 28 1.72 -2.52 -34.98
CA ILE A 28 2.80 -1.78 -34.33
C ILE A 28 2.27 -1.25 -32.99
N MET A 29 2.59 -1.92 -31.87
CA MET A 29 2.72 -1.19 -30.61
C MET A 29 3.88 -0.21 -30.82
N PRO A 30 3.67 1.11 -31.01
CA PRO A 30 4.62 1.91 -31.78
C PRO A 30 6.01 2.04 -31.16
N HIS A 31 6.14 1.98 -29.84
CA HIS A 31 7.46 2.06 -29.20
C HIS A 31 7.50 1.20 -27.93
N ARG A 32 8.15 0.03 -28.02
CA ARG A 32 8.59 -0.70 -26.83
C ARG A 32 9.68 0.14 -26.17
N ARG A 33 9.28 0.98 -25.22
CA ARG A 33 10.20 1.81 -24.45
C ARG A 33 10.90 0.94 -23.41
N PHE A 34 12.18 1.19 -23.21
CA PHE A 34 12.99 0.54 -22.18
C PHE A 34 13.33 1.61 -21.14
N PRO A 35 12.58 1.67 -20.01
CA PRO A 35 12.84 2.65 -18.98
C PRO A 35 14.28 2.51 -18.47
N LYS A 36 14.95 3.64 -18.25
CA LYS A 36 16.31 3.68 -17.67
C LYS A 36 16.26 4.35 -16.31
N VAL A 37 17.02 3.82 -15.36
CA VAL A 37 17.13 4.35 -14.01
C VAL A 37 18.58 4.76 -13.76
N GLU A 38 18.79 6.02 -13.40
CA GLU A 38 20.09 6.55 -12.97
C GLU A 38 20.00 6.98 -11.51
N ILE A 39 20.87 6.47 -10.65
CA ILE A 39 20.87 6.78 -9.21
C ILE A 39 21.89 7.90 -8.96
N PHE A 40 21.46 8.99 -8.35
CA PHE A 40 22.35 10.11 -7.99
C PHE A 40 22.87 9.99 -6.57
N GLU A 41 21.99 9.66 -5.63
CA GLU A 41 22.30 9.69 -4.21
C GLU A 41 21.51 8.60 -3.47
N MET A 42 22.19 7.95 -2.53
CA MET A 42 21.61 6.93 -1.66
C MET A 42 22.05 7.19 -0.24
N ALA A 43 21.10 7.62 0.59
CA ALA A 43 21.27 7.86 2.01
C ALA A 43 20.35 6.90 2.81
N PRO A 44 20.51 6.78 4.14
CA PRO A 44 19.73 5.84 4.94
C PRO A 44 18.20 6.04 4.91
N HIS A 45 17.74 7.28 4.66
CA HIS A 45 16.32 7.66 4.68
C HIS A 45 15.86 8.37 3.39
N GLU A 46 16.74 8.49 2.40
CA GLU A 46 16.45 9.19 1.15
C GLU A 46 17.18 8.53 -0.03
N MET A 47 16.51 8.39 -1.16
CA MET A 47 17.09 7.92 -2.41
C MET A 47 16.66 8.85 -3.54
N ARG A 48 17.63 9.36 -4.31
CA ARG A 48 17.37 10.23 -5.45
C ARG A 48 17.80 9.54 -6.74
N PHE A 49 16.85 9.37 -7.65
CA PHE A 49 17.07 8.72 -8.94
C PHE A 49 16.31 9.44 -10.06
N LEU A 50 16.79 9.29 -11.29
CA LEU A 50 16.14 9.73 -12.51
C LEU A 50 15.57 8.52 -13.25
N LEU A 51 14.29 8.60 -13.61
CA LEU A 51 13.63 7.62 -14.47
C LEU A 51 13.43 8.24 -15.86
N SER A 52 14.16 7.72 -16.84
CA SER A 52 14.17 8.18 -18.24
C SER A 52 13.51 7.16 -19.17
N ASP A 53 13.19 7.56 -20.40
CA ASP A 53 12.62 6.70 -21.45
C ASP A 53 11.30 6.01 -21.03
N THR A 54 10.43 6.71 -20.31
CA THR A 54 9.10 6.21 -19.89
C THR A 54 8.00 7.25 -20.06
N ASP A 55 6.74 6.83 -19.92
CA ASP A 55 5.59 7.72 -19.93
C ASP A 55 5.29 8.26 -18.53
N ALA A 56 4.72 9.46 -18.45
CA ALA A 56 4.29 10.05 -17.19
C ALA A 56 3.26 9.18 -16.45
N SER A 57 2.48 8.38 -17.18
CA SER A 57 1.54 7.40 -16.61
C SER A 57 2.27 6.33 -15.80
N MET A 58 3.38 5.78 -16.32
CA MET A 58 4.19 4.78 -15.62
C MET A 58 4.82 5.37 -14.36
N ALA A 59 5.43 6.55 -14.46
CA ALA A 59 6.02 7.24 -13.31
C ALA A 59 4.98 7.54 -12.22
N ASN A 60 3.78 7.99 -12.60
CA ASN A 60 2.69 8.22 -11.67
C ASN A 60 2.19 6.92 -11.01
N SER A 61 2.11 5.83 -11.76
CA SER A 61 1.75 4.52 -11.20
C SER A 61 2.75 4.07 -10.14
N ILE A 62 4.06 4.16 -10.42
CA ILE A 62 5.11 3.83 -9.45
C ILE A 62 4.97 4.69 -8.19
N ARG A 63 4.78 6.00 -8.34
CA ARG A 63 4.55 6.91 -7.19
C ARG A 63 3.34 6.48 -6.36
N ARG A 64 2.24 6.07 -6.99
CA ARG A 64 1.02 5.63 -6.27
C ARG A 64 1.26 4.32 -5.53
N ILE A 65 1.93 3.36 -6.15
CA ILE A 65 2.29 2.08 -5.53
C ILE A 65 3.18 2.33 -4.31
N MET A 66 4.20 3.18 -4.45
CA MET A 66 5.11 3.54 -3.35
C MET A 66 4.38 4.12 -2.13
N ILE A 67 3.28 4.86 -2.34
CA ILE A 67 2.52 5.49 -1.26
C ILE A 67 1.48 4.55 -0.65
N ALA A 68 0.83 3.72 -1.47
CA ALA A 68 -0.40 3.04 -1.08
C ALA A 68 -0.29 1.51 -0.98
N GLU A 69 0.68 0.89 -1.64
CA GLU A 69 0.74 -0.58 -1.78
C GLU A 69 2.00 -1.19 -1.16
N VAL A 70 2.88 -0.37 -0.60
CA VAL A 70 4.02 -0.88 0.18
C VAL A 70 3.52 -1.32 1.55
N PRO A 71 3.62 -2.62 1.90
CA PRO A 71 3.18 -3.12 3.20
C PRO A 71 4.08 -2.60 4.32
N THR A 72 3.47 -2.12 5.40
CA THR A 72 4.16 -1.62 6.59
C THR A 72 3.53 -2.19 7.86
N LEU A 73 4.34 -2.33 8.92
CA LEU A 73 3.83 -2.67 10.25
C LEU A 73 3.43 -1.38 10.99
N ALA A 74 2.26 -1.40 11.61
CA ALA A 74 1.73 -0.31 12.43
C ALA A 74 0.93 -0.89 13.60
N ILE A 75 0.73 -0.09 14.64
CA ILE A 75 -0.13 -0.44 15.78
C ILE A 75 -1.58 -0.26 15.35
N ASP A 76 -2.38 -1.32 15.42
CA ASP A 76 -3.79 -1.34 14.98
C ASP A 76 -4.77 -1.42 16.15
N LEU A 77 -4.46 -2.25 17.16
CA LEU A 77 -5.28 -2.45 18.35
C LEU A 77 -4.51 -1.99 19.58
N VAL A 78 -5.15 -1.12 20.38
CA VAL A 78 -4.62 -0.64 21.67
C VAL A 78 -5.64 -0.96 22.75
N GLU A 79 -5.22 -1.73 23.74
CA GLU A 79 -6.04 -2.07 24.92
C GLU A 79 -5.54 -1.22 26.10
N PHE A 80 -6.45 -0.46 26.73
CA PHE A 80 -6.13 0.36 27.90
C PHE A 80 -6.53 -0.37 29.17
N HIS A 81 -5.55 -0.66 30.03
CA HIS A 81 -5.81 -1.17 31.39
C HIS A 81 -6.09 -0.05 32.38
N GLU A 82 -5.26 1.00 32.34
CA GLU A 82 -5.41 2.19 33.18
C GLU A 82 -4.91 3.43 32.41
N ASN A 83 -5.75 4.46 32.33
CA ASN A 83 -5.35 5.78 31.86
C ASN A 83 -5.87 6.85 32.84
N SER A 84 -4.96 7.38 33.65
CA SER A 84 -5.21 8.49 34.57
C SER A 84 -4.74 9.84 34.02
N SER A 85 -4.32 9.88 32.76
CA SER A 85 -3.84 11.10 32.10
C SER A 85 -5.00 12.05 31.75
N VAL A 86 -4.66 13.27 31.36
CA VAL A 86 -5.64 14.28 30.90
C VAL A 86 -6.13 13.98 29.47
N LEU A 87 -5.42 13.14 28.72
CA LEU A 87 -5.76 12.79 27.34
C LEU A 87 -6.73 11.62 27.34
N ASN A 88 -7.73 11.70 26.47
CA ASN A 88 -8.64 10.58 26.23
C ASN A 88 -7.94 9.44 25.49
N ASP A 89 -8.42 8.22 25.73
CA ASP A 89 -7.86 6.97 25.20
C ASP A 89 -7.73 7.00 23.67
N GLU A 90 -8.76 7.49 22.97
CA GLU A 90 -8.76 7.52 21.50
C GLU A 90 -7.67 8.44 20.94
N TYR A 91 -7.36 9.53 21.65
CA TYR A 91 -6.30 10.44 21.25
C TYR A 91 -4.92 9.80 21.42
N ILE A 92 -4.70 9.08 22.52
CA ILE A 92 -3.46 8.34 22.75
C ILE A 92 -3.32 7.23 21.70
N ALA A 93 -4.35 6.40 21.50
CA ALA A 93 -4.36 5.32 20.52
C ALA A 93 -4.08 5.81 19.10
N HIS A 94 -4.71 6.92 18.69
CA HIS A 94 -4.47 7.52 17.38
C HIS A 94 -3.02 7.95 17.21
N ARG A 95 -2.40 8.52 18.24
CA ARG A 95 -0.97 8.89 18.18
C ARG A 95 -0.06 7.67 18.14
N LEU A 96 -0.38 6.62 18.89
CA LEU A 96 0.37 5.36 18.87
C LEU A 96 0.32 4.70 17.48
N GLY A 97 -0.84 4.70 16.82
CA GLY A 97 -1.00 4.17 15.46
C GLY A 97 -0.13 4.87 14.40
N LEU A 98 0.29 6.10 14.64
CA LEU A 98 1.16 6.86 13.73
C LEU A 98 2.67 6.64 13.97
N ILE A 99 3.05 5.87 14.99
CA ILE A 99 4.46 5.58 15.26
C ILE A 99 4.97 4.55 14.24
N PRO A 100 6.00 4.89 13.45
CA PRO A 100 6.54 3.95 12.46
C PRO A 100 7.33 2.84 13.14
N LEU A 101 6.95 1.59 12.88
CA LEU A 101 7.66 0.41 13.38
C LEU A 101 8.71 -0.06 12.37
N ARG A 102 9.93 -0.33 12.85
CA ARG A 102 11.01 -0.87 12.02
C ARG A 102 11.02 -2.39 12.14
N TYR A 103 10.84 -3.07 11.02
CA TYR A 103 11.11 -4.50 10.91
C TYR A 103 12.57 -4.74 10.50
N GLN A 104 13.27 -5.61 11.23
CA GLN A 104 14.58 -6.10 10.82
C GLN A 104 14.55 -7.64 10.82
N ALA A 105 14.99 -8.24 9.71
CA ALA A 105 14.96 -9.69 9.50
C ALA A 105 16.01 -10.47 10.30
N VAL A 106 16.74 -9.82 11.22
CA VAL A 106 17.84 -10.45 11.98
C VAL A 106 17.32 -11.47 13.00
N ASP A 107 16.06 -11.35 13.42
CA ASP A 107 15.37 -12.30 14.31
C ASP A 107 14.74 -13.43 13.49
N SER A 108 15.58 -14.39 13.09
CA SER A 108 15.33 -15.46 12.11
C SER A 108 14.30 -16.54 12.53
N LEU A 109 13.30 -16.21 13.35
CA LEU A 109 12.18 -17.10 13.68
C LEU A 109 11.05 -17.05 12.64
N LYS A 110 10.98 -15.96 11.86
CA LYS A 110 10.00 -15.77 10.79
C LYS A 110 10.76 -15.73 9.48
N GLY A 111 10.62 -16.76 8.63
CA GLY A 111 11.46 -17.05 7.47
C GLY A 111 11.37 -16.08 6.28
N GLY A 112 11.21 -14.77 6.50
CA GLY A 112 11.13 -13.73 5.47
C GLY A 112 12.15 -12.62 5.69
N ASN A 113 12.87 -12.26 4.63
CA ASN A 113 13.73 -11.07 4.58
C ASN A 113 12.92 -9.76 4.47
N ASP A 114 11.62 -9.87 4.23
CA ASP A 114 10.66 -8.79 4.08
C ASP A 114 9.45 -8.98 5.01
N ILE A 115 8.63 -7.93 5.14
CA ILE A 115 7.45 -7.94 6.01
C ILE A 115 6.42 -8.97 5.53
N GLN A 116 6.23 -9.13 4.22
CA GLN A 116 5.26 -10.07 3.65
C GLN A 116 5.65 -11.54 3.86
N GLY A 117 6.94 -11.87 3.81
CA GLY A 117 7.42 -13.21 4.13
C GLY A 117 7.37 -13.52 5.63
N ALA A 118 7.52 -12.49 6.47
CA ALA A 118 7.56 -12.65 7.92
C ALA A 118 6.17 -12.71 8.57
N PHE A 119 5.21 -11.93 8.05
CA PHE A 119 3.87 -11.79 8.63
C PHE A 119 2.77 -12.07 7.63
N LEU A 120 1.74 -12.77 8.08
CA LEU A 120 0.48 -12.93 7.34
C LEU A 120 -0.50 -11.83 7.76
N PRO A 121 -1.19 -11.16 6.82
CA PRO A 121 -2.29 -10.27 7.15
C PRO A 121 -3.31 -10.98 8.03
N MET A 122 -3.86 -10.30 9.05
CA MET A 122 -4.80 -10.91 10.00
C MET A 122 -5.98 -11.63 9.30
N ARG A 123 -6.52 -11.02 8.24
CA ARG A 123 -7.60 -11.56 7.41
C ARG A 123 -7.26 -12.87 6.65
N GLU A 124 -5.97 -13.13 6.45
CA GLU A 124 -5.44 -14.32 5.76
C GLU A 124 -4.90 -15.36 6.74
N CYS A 125 -4.83 -15.02 8.03
CA CYS A 125 -4.40 -15.93 9.07
C CYS A 125 -5.55 -16.82 9.54
N VAL A 126 -5.26 -18.09 9.84
CA VAL A 126 -6.24 -19.09 10.31
C VAL A 126 -6.32 -19.13 11.85
N CYS A 127 -5.71 -18.17 12.55
CA CYS A 127 -5.78 -18.10 14.02
C CYS A 127 -7.11 -17.48 14.49
N TYR A 128 -7.49 -17.76 15.74
CA TYR A 128 -8.75 -17.28 16.31
C TYR A 128 -8.71 -15.82 16.78
N GLU A 129 -7.59 -15.38 17.36
CA GLU A 129 -7.40 -14.00 17.84
C GLU A 129 -6.07 -13.44 17.36
N ARG A 130 -4.98 -13.78 18.04
CA ARG A 130 -3.63 -13.28 17.78
C ARG A 130 -2.65 -14.44 17.80
N CYS A 131 -1.65 -14.40 16.92
CA CYS A 131 -0.57 -15.37 16.94
C CYS A 131 0.75 -14.71 16.52
N PRO A 132 1.89 -15.35 16.81
CA PRO A 132 3.19 -14.80 16.43
C PRO A 132 3.36 -14.57 14.93
N ARG A 133 2.53 -15.17 14.06
CA ARG A 133 2.64 -15.00 12.59
C ARG A 133 1.84 -13.83 12.03
N CYS A 134 0.82 -13.32 12.74
CA CYS A 134 -0.04 -12.25 12.23
C CYS A 134 0.07 -10.95 13.03
N SER A 135 0.65 -10.99 14.23
CA SER A 135 0.69 -9.85 15.15
C SER A 135 1.98 -9.82 15.97
N VAL A 136 2.28 -8.65 16.52
CA VAL A 136 3.30 -8.40 17.55
C VAL A 136 2.60 -7.65 18.67
N GLU A 137 2.93 -7.98 19.91
CA GLU A 137 2.37 -7.35 21.10
C GLU A 137 3.43 -6.45 21.74
N PHE A 138 2.99 -5.28 22.19
CA PHE A 138 3.81 -4.30 22.88
C PHE A 138 3.11 -3.92 24.18
N GLU A 139 3.86 -3.81 25.26
CA GLU A 139 3.37 -3.32 26.55
C GLU A 139 3.99 -1.95 26.83
N LEU A 140 3.16 -1.01 27.30
CA LEU A 140 3.59 0.33 27.68
C LEU A 140 3.09 0.64 29.08
N GLU A 141 4.01 0.67 30.04
CA GLU A 141 3.74 1.04 31.42
C GLU A 141 4.55 2.29 31.77
N VAL A 142 3.87 3.37 32.16
CA VAL A 142 4.49 4.65 32.51
C VAL A 142 3.80 5.19 33.75
N ASN A 143 4.59 5.46 34.80
CA ASN A 143 4.12 6.13 36.01
C ASN A 143 4.92 7.42 36.24
N TYR A 144 4.24 8.48 36.67
CA TYR A 144 4.86 9.78 36.98
C TYR A 144 4.97 9.99 38.49
N ASP A 145 6.20 9.92 39.01
CA ASP A 145 6.54 10.29 40.38
C ASP A 145 7.37 11.58 40.43
N LYS A 146 7.02 12.49 41.35
CA LYS A 146 7.74 13.76 41.55
C LYS A 146 9.22 13.57 41.94
N GLU A 147 9.56 12.41 42.50
CA GLU A 147 10.93 12.01 42.83
C GLU A 147 11.68 11.50 41.58
N ASN A 148 11.04 10.70 40.73
CA ASN A 148 11.61 10.25 39.45
C ASN A 148 11.87 11.43 38.49
N ALA A 149 11.07 12.49 38.52
CA ALA A 149 11.28 13.68 37.69
C ALA A 149 12.62 14.40 37.95
N LYS A 150 13.24 14.18 39.12
CA LYS A 150 14.55 14.76 39.49
C LYS A 150 15.74 13.87 39.09
N ARG A 151 15.49 12.62 38.69
CA ARG A 151 16.54 11.67 38.31
C ARG A 151 17.07 12.01 36.91
N PRO A 152 18.36 11.75 36.65
CA PRO A 152 18.95 11.94 35.32
C PRO A 152 18.22 11.07 34.28
N GLU A 153 18.17 11.54 33.04
CA GLU A 153 17.34 11.00 31.96
C GLU A 153 17.45 9.49 31.73
N GLY A 154 18.64 8.90 31.96
CA GLY A 154 18.88 7.46 31.81
C GLY A 154 18.46 6.57 32.99
N GLU A 155 18.04 7.14 34.12
CA GLU A 155 17.63 6.39 35.33
C GLU A 155 16.12 6.45 35.59
N ARG A 156 15.38 7.28 34.86
CA ARG A 156 13.94 7.52 35.09
C ARG A 156 13.06 6.31 34.79
N ASP A 157 13.54 5.40 33.93
CA ASP A 157 12.83 4.18 33.54
C ASP A 157 13.20 2.96 34.43
N MET A 158 14.10 3.13 35.41
CA MET A 158 14.42 2.06 36.37
C MET A 158 13.49 2.10 37.58
N PRO A 159 13.15 0.94 38.18
CA PRO A 159 12.38 0.88 39.42
C PRO A 159 12.99 1.79 40.50
N ILE A 160 12.13 2.39 41.32
CA ILE A 160 12.55 3.12 42.53
C ILE A 160 13.12 2.12 43.54
#